data_AF-A0A5J6GB22-F1
#
_entry.id   AF-A0A5J6GB22-F1
#
_cell.length_a   1.000
_cell.length_b   1.000
_cell.length_c   1.000
_cell.angle_alpha   90.00
_cell.angle_beta   90.00
_cell.angle_gamma   90.00
#
_symmetry.space_group_name_H-M   'P 1'
#
loop_
_entity.id
_entity.type
_entity.pdbx_description
1 polymer ?
#
loop_
_entity_poly.entity_id
_entity_poly.type
_entity_poly.pdbx_seq_one_letter_code
_entity_poly.pdbx_strand_id
1 'polypeptide(L)' 'MPDWQKSSFSGGGDGNECIELARDETSLLLRESDDPDHILTLTPNALSALISHATHPDVTRK' A
#
# COMPACT_ATOMS: atom_id res chain seq x y z
N MET A 1 -3.86 -14.62 -11.21
CA MET A 1 -4.31 -13.30 -10.70
C MET A 1 -3.74 -13.16 -9.30
N PRO A 2 -3.11 -12.03 -8.97
CA PRO A 2 -2.40 -11.86 -7.69
C PRO A 2 -3.36 -12.06 -6.51
N ASP A 3 -2.87 -12.64 -5.42
CA ASP A 3 -3.64 -12.77 -4.19
C ASP A 3 -3.52 -11.45 -3.41
N TRP A 4 -4.57 -10.63 -3.47
CA TRP A 4 -4.60 -9.29 -2.89
C TRP A 4 -5.09 -9.33 -1.44
N GLN A 5 -4.26 -8.79 -0.55
CA GLN A 5 -4.58 -8.59 0.85
C GLN A 5 -4.93 -7.12 1.10
N LYS A 6 -6.19 -6.87 1.45
CA LYS A 6 -6.65 -5.55 1.91
C LYS A 6 -5.99 -5.19 3.25
N SER A 7 -5.61 -3.93 3.43
CA SER A 7 -5.15 -3.43 4.72
C SER A 7 -6.26 -3.48 5.78
N SER A 8 -5.91 -3.82 7.02
CA SER A 8 -6.83 -3.75 8.16
C SER A 8 -7.19 -2.32 8.58
N PHE A 9 -6.40 -1.33 8.13
CA PHE A 9 -6.68 0.09 8.34
C PHE A 9 -7.65 0.67 7.31
N SER A 10 -7.92 -0.08 6.22
CA SER A 10 -8.95 0.31 5.25
C SER A 10 -10.33 0.08 5.87
N GLY A 11 -10.98 1.17 6.26
CA GLY A 11 -12.28 1.19 6.93
C GLY A 11 -13.42 0.58 6.11
N GLY A 12 -14.58 0.45 6.75
CA GLY A 12 -15.81 -0.08 6.14
C GLY A 12 -16.87 0.98 5.82
N GLY A 13 -16.50 2.26 5.75
CA GLY A 13 -17.40 3.33 5.30
C GLY A 13 -17.53 3.35 3.77
N ASP A 14 -18.42 4.20 3.23
CA ASP A 14 -18.73 4.32 1.80
C ASP A 14 -17.55 4.74 0.88
N GLY A 15 -16.34 4.88 1.41
CA GLY A 15 -15.12 5.13 0.65
C GLY A 15 -14.47 3.83 0.20
N ASN A 16 -14.58 3.49 -1.08
CA ASN A 16 -13.82 2.42 -1.74
C ASN A 16 -12.33 2.79 -1.92
N GLU A 17 -11.75 3.52 -0.97
CA GLU A 17 -10.38 4.02 -0.98
C GLU A 17 -9.52 3.10 -0.08
N CYS A 18 -9.55 1.80 -0.40
CA CYS A 18 -8.81 0.79 0.34
C CYS A 18 -7.43 0.59 -0.28
N ILE A 19 -6.43 0.33 0.57
CA ILE A 19 -5.09 -0.05 0.13
C ILE A 19 -4.99 -1.58 0.12
N GLU A 20 -4.46 -2.13 -0.96
CA GLU A 20 -4.27 -3.57 -1.15
C GLU A 20 -2.82 -3.90 -1.52
N LEU A 21 -2.33 -5.02 -0.99
CA LEU A 21 -0.99 -5.55 -1.27
C LEU A 21 -1.07 -6.95 -1.85
N ALA A 22 -0.25 -7.27 -2.84
CA ALA A 22 -0.04 -8.64 -3.31
C ALA A 22 1.44 -8.96 -3.42
N ARG A 23 1.77 -10.25 -3.40
CA ARG A 23 3.12 -10.74 -3.63
C ARG A 23 3.26 -11.26 -5.06
N ASP A 24 4.33 -10.85 -5.71
CA ASP A 24 4.85 -11.44 -6.95
C ASP A 24 6.18 -12.16 -6.63
N GLU A 25 6.71 -12.95 -7.56
CA GLU A 25 7.87 -13.83 -7.36
C GLU A 25 9.01 -13.18 -6.54
N THR A 26 9.38 -11.95 -6.91
CA THR A 26 10.46 -11.18 -6.25
C THR A 26 10.04 -9.80 -5.76
N SER A 27 8.77 -9.44 -5.90
CA SER A 27 8.28 -8.08 -5.74
C SER A 27 6.98 -8.03 -4.95
N LEU A 28 6.63 -6.84 -4.48
CA LEU A 28 5.35 -6.54 -3.87
C LEU A 28 4.59 -5.59 -4.79
N LEU A 29 3.30 -5.82 -4.92
CA LEU A 29 2.39 -4.99 -5.67
C LEU A 29 1.54 -4.22 -4.68
N LEU A 30 1.40 -2.91 -4.89
CA LEU A 30 0.56 -2.01 -4.09
C LEU A 30 -0.41 -1.31 -5.03
N ARG A 31 -1.68 -1.24 -4.66
CA ARG A 31 -2.70 -0.48 -5.39
C ARG A 31 -3.78 0.05 -4.45
N GLU A 32 -4.59 0.94 -4.99
CA GLU A 32 -5.81 1.44 -4.37
C GLU A 32 -7.02 0.71 -5.00
N SER A 33 -8.08 0.49 -4.23
CA SER A 33 -9.25 -0.24 -4.73
C SER A 33 -10.14 0.59 -5.66
N ASP A 34 -10.05 1.92 -5.64
CA ASP A 34 -10.76 2.82 -6.54
C ASP A 34 -10.01 3.06 -7.87
N ASP A 35 -8.70 2.82 -7.90
CA ASP A 35 -7.86 2.78 -9.11
C ASP A 35 -7.10 1.44 -9.25
N PRO A 36 -7.80 0.31 -9.45
CA PRO A 36 -7.22 -1.03 -9.36
C PRO A 36 -6.26 -1.38 -10.51
N ASP A 37 -6.26 -0.57 -11.57
CA ASP A 37 -5.39 -0.71 -12.74
C ASP A 37 -4.03 -0.03 -12.54
N HIS A 38 -3.90 0.86 -11.55
CA HIS A 38 -2.64 1.51 -11.21
C HIS A 38 -1.90 0.72 -10.13
N ILE A 39 -0.90 -0.06 -10.56
CA ILE A 39 -0.14 -0.95 -9.67
C ILE A 39 1.30 -0.46 -9.52
N LEU A 40 1.67 -0.13 -8.29
CA LEU A 40 3.05 0.15 -7.91
C LEU A 40 3.78 -1.16 -7.62
N THR A 41 4.86 -1.43 -8.37
CA THR A 41 5.76 -2.56 -8.10
C THR A 41 6.90 -2.10 -7.21
N LEU A 42 7.02 -2.71 -6.03
CA LEU A 42 7.94 -2.32 -4.98
C LEU A 42 8.83 -3.50 -4.57
N THR A 43 10.02 -3.19 -4.08
CA THR A 43 10.80 -4.15 -3.29
C THR A 43 10.28 -4.17 -1.86
N PRO A 44 10.51 -5.24 -1.07
CA PRO A 44 10.17 -5.27 0.35
C PRO A 44 10.77 -4.10 1.13
N ASN A 45 12.01 -3.70 0.81
CA ASN A 45 12.67 -2.57 1.46
C ASN A 45 12.01 -1.23 1.13
N ALA A 46 11.58 -1.03 -0.13
CA ALA A 46 10.89 0.19 -0.54
C ALA A 46 9.53 0.32 0.16
N LEU A 47 8.77 -0.78 0.25
CA LEU A 47 7.50 -0.79 0.98
C LEU A 47 7.72 -0.50 2.48
N SER A 48 8.72 -1.12 3.11
CA SER A 48 9.03 -0.85 4.52
C SER A 48 9.38 0.62 4.75
N ALA A 49 10.20 1.21 3.88
CA ALA A 49 10.57 2.62 3.98
C ALA A 49 9.35 3.55 3.83
N LEU A 50 8.46 3.24 2.88
CA LEU A 50 7.20 3.98 2.69
C LEU A 50 6.33 3.94 3.95
N ILE A 51 6.10 2.75 4.53
CA ILE A 51 5.30 2.60 5.75
C ILE A 51 5.94 3.34 6.92
N SER A 52 7.27 3.22 7.10
CA SER A 52 7.98 3.94 8.15
C SER A 52 7.80 5.46 8.01
N HIS A 53 7.94 6.00 6.80
CA HIS A 53 7.75 7.42 6.54
C HIS A 53 6.30 7.88 6.77
N ALA A 54 5.31 7.09 6.33
CA ALA A 54 3.89 7.41 6.48
C ALA A 54 3.43 7.37 7.95
N THR A 55 4.02 6.49 8.76
CA THR A 55 3.64 6.29 10.18
C THR A 55 4.47 7.12 11.16
N HIS A 56 5.65 7.57 10.75
CA HIS A 56 6.49 8.51 11.48
C HIS A 56 6.70 9.75 10.61
N PRO A 57 5.66 10.59 10.43
CA PRO A 57 5.84 11.84 9.70
C PRO A 57 6.94 12.63 10.40
N ASP A 58 7.98 12.98 9.67
CA ASP A 58 9.10 13.75 10.20
C ASP A 58 8.56 15.06 10.80
N VAL A 59 8.60 15.18 12.14
CA VAL A 59 8.21 16.39 12.88
C VAL A 59 9.17 17.57 12.59
N THR A 60 10.22 17.36 11.81
CA THR A 60 11.34 18.29 11.61
C THR A 60 11.37 18.96 10.23
N ARG A 61 10.25 19.06 9.52
CA ARG A 61 10.16 20.01 8.39
C ARG A 61 9.53 21.32 8.86
N LYS A 62 10.40 22.21 9.36
CA LYS A 62 10.11 23.64 9.56
C LYS A 62 10.19 24.39 8.23
#